data_AF-A0A935I603-F1
#
_entry.id   AF-A0A935I603-F1
#
_cell.length_a   1.000
_cell.length_b   1.000
_cell.length_c   1.000
_cell.angle_alpha   90.00
_cell.angle_beta   90.00
_cell.angle_gamma   90.00
#
_symmetry.space_group_name_H-M   'P 1'
#
loop_
_entity.id
_entity.type
_entity.pdbx_description
1 polymer ?
#
loop_
_entity_poly.entity_id
_entity_poly.type
_entity_poly.pdbx_seq_one_letter_code
_entity_poly.pdbx_strand_id
1 'polypeptide(L)'
;MKTLINFIFLIIGLLFLSCQKLEQITYPEYYRNFQQVEQYLDSNEIELAVSKFDSISNKIPHLPSSDLFKMARMCANNNYCDLAVKYLKQSLINGQEYGKGIGPYKIIEGCKNEIAQILLQESEIHKHQFNYKYKSQIDSMFQADQKARIESDFEKVRVIDSMNMINLLSYINELGYPSEKLIGHASAQNAFIMLLHMDRDKKNKIFKPILDKAYNEGQIWPRGYAWIIDRRRAWGGEKLEPYYYHMPSKEFENYSKEQINEINIRRDSIGLEPK
;
A
#
# COMPACT_ATOMS: atom_id res chain seq x y z
N MET A 1 11.22 -50.88 -27.43
CA MET A 1 10.17 -49.94 -27.88
C MET A 1 9.07 -49.74 -26.82
N LYS A 2 8.44 -50.80 -26.28
CA LYS A 2 7.43 -50.67 -25.19
C LYS A 2 7.97 -50.02 -23.89
N THR A 3 9.22 -50.27 -23.52
CA THR A 3 9.88 -49.67 -22.36
C THR A 3 10.16 -48.17 -22.52
N LEU A 4 10.46 -47.71 -23.74
CA LEU A 4 10.69 -46.29 -24.04
C LEU A 4 9.38 -45.49 -23.98
N ILE A 5 8.28 -46.08 -24.46
CA ILE A 5 6.94 -45.50 -24.43
C ILE A 5 6.46 -45.32 -22.99
N ASN A 6 6.64 -46.33 -22.12
CA ASN A 6 6.27 -46.23 -20.70
C ASN A 6 7.08 -45.17 -19.94
N PHE A 7 8.35 -44.95 -20.31
CA PHE A 7 9.20 -43.91 -19.70
C PHE A 7 8.76 -42.50 -20.10
N ILE A 8 8.33 -42.30 -21.35
CA ILE A 8 7.81 -41.02 -21.84
C ILE A 8 6.49 -40.66 -21.14
N PHE A 9 5.58 -41.61 -20.95
CA PHE A 9 4.34 -41.36 -20.19
C PHE A 9 4.59 -41.04 -18.72
N LEU A 10 5.62 -41.62 -18.09
CA LEU A 10 6.00 -41.31 -16.70
C LEU A 10 6.54 -39.87 -16.57
N ILE A 11 7.37 -39.43 -17.52
CA ILE A 11 7.94 -38.07 -17.53
C ILE A 11 6.84 -37.03 -17.82
N ILE A 12 5.92 -37.31 -18.75
CA ILE A 12 4.78 -36.43 -19.04
C ILE A 12 3.86 -36.34 -17.81
N GLY A 13 3.59 -37.45 -17.11
CA GLY A 13 2.80 -37.46 -15.88
C GLY A 13 3.42 -36.65 -14.73
N LEU A 14 4.75 -36.66 -14.59
CA LEU A 14 5.49 -35.86 -13.60
C LEU A 14 5.50 -34.36 -13.92
N LEU A 15 5.48 -33.99 -15.21
CA LEU A 15 5.39 -32.57 -15.64
C LEU A 15 4.00 -31.96 -15.40
N PHE A 16 2.93 -32.76 -15.41
CA PHE A 16 1.57 -32.27 -15.10
C PHE A 16 1.30 -32.08 -13.59
N LEU A 17 2.04 -32.78 -12.72
CA LEU A 17 1.89 -32.65 -11.26
C LEU A 17 2.64 -31.44 -10.67
N SER A 18 3.56 -30.80 -11.40
CA SER A 18 4.39 -29.71 -10.88
C SER A 18 3.86 -28.30 -11.13
N CYS A 19 2.62 -28.15 -11.63
CA CYS A 19 2.06 -26.85 -11.99
C CYS A 19 0.64 -26.66 -11.45
N GLN A 20 0.44 -26.93 -10.16
CA GLN A 20 -0.70 -26.34 -9.46
C GLN A 20 -0.44 -24.83 -9.40
N LYS A 21 -1.13 -24.04 -10.24
CA LYS A 21 -1.11 -22.58 -10.12
C LYS A 21 -1.58 -22.25 -8.72
N LEU A 22 -0.72 -21.59 -7.94
CA LEU A 22 -1.11 -21.07 -6.64
C LEU A 22 -2.33 -20.16 -6.86
N GLU A 23 -3.40 -20.43 -6.12
CA GLU A 23 -4.61 -19.61 -6.17
C GLU A 23 -4.26 -18.16 -5.79
N GLN A 24 -4.46 -17.23 -6.73
CA GLN A 24 -4.26 -15.81 -6.50
C GLN A 24 -5.53 -15.19 -5.94
N ILE A 25 -5.38 -14.28 -4.97
CA ILE A 25 -6.48 -13.51 -4.40
C ILE A 25 -6.42 -12.06 -4.86
N THR A 26 -7.55 -11.36 -4.77
CA THR A 26 -7.61 -9.92 -5.07
C THR A 26 -7.05 -9.08 -3.91
N TYR A 27 -6.64 -7.84 -4.16
CA TYR A 27 -6.23 -6.93 -3.08
C TYR A 27 -7.33 -6.65 -2.04
N PRO A 28 -8.60 -6.42 -2.41
CA PRO A 28 -9.69 -6.35 -1.43
C PRO A 28 -9.74 -7.58 -0.51
N GLU A 29 -9.59 -8.77 -1.09
CA GLU A 29 -9.59 -10.02 -0.33
C GLU A 29 -8.35 -10.16 0.56
N TYR A 30 -7.18 -9.76 0.08
CA TYR A 30 -5.98 -9.68 0.90
C TYR A 30 -6.21 -8.79 2.13
N TYR A 31 -6.73 -7.57 1.95
CA TYR A 31 -6.93 -6.64 3.07
C TYR A 31 -7.99 -7.13 4.06
N ARG A 32 -9.08 -7.78 3.60
CA ARG A 32 -10.03 -8.46 4.51
C ARG A 32 -9.35 -9.55 5.33
N ASN A 33 -8.50 -10.36 4.71
CA ASN A 33 -7.76 -11.39 5.43
C ASN A 33 -6.69 -10.80 6.36
N PHE A 34 -6.07 -9.69 5.98
CA PHE A 34 -5.07 -9.00 6.80
C PHE A 34 -5.70 -8.35 8.03
N GLN A 35 -6.94 -7.86 7.97
CA GLN A 35 -7.67 -7.42 9.17
C GLN A 35 -7.79 -8.53 10.22
N GLN A 36 -7.98 -9.78 9.80
CA GLN A 36 -7.95 -10.92 10.73
C GLN A 36 -6.55 -11.15 11.33
N VAL A 37 -5.49 -10.93 10.54
CA VAL A 37 -4.11 -10.93 11.05
C VAL A 37 -3.96 -9.85 12.12
N GLU A 38 -4.46 -8.64 11.87
CA GLU A 38 -4.41 -7.54 12.84
C GLU A 38 -5.15 -7.89 14.14
N GLN A 39 -6.31 -8.54 14.07
CA GLN A 39 -7.03 -9.01 15.26
C GLN A 39 -6.21 -10.00 16.10
N TYR A 40 -5.50 -10.94 15.46
CA TYR A 40 -4.58 -11.85 16.16
C TYR A 40 -3.39 -11.11 16.75
N LEU A 41 -2.83 -10.12 16.04
CA LEU A 41 -1.75 -9.29 16.55
C LEU A 41 -2.18 -8.47 17.78
N ASP A 42 -3.38 -7.87 17.74
CA ASP A 42 -3.95 -7.07 18.83
C ASP A 42 -4.26 -7.94 20.06
N SER A 43 -4.61 -9.21 19.83
CA SER A 43 -4.84 -10.21 20.89
C SER A 43 -3.55 -10.92 21.34
N ASN A 44 -2.39 -10.52 20.80
CA ASN A 44 -1.08 -11.13 21.03
C ASN A 44 -1.00 -12.64 20.68
N GLU A 45 -1.84 -13.12 19.77
CA GLU A 45 -1.86 -14.49 19.24
C GLU A 45 -0.89 -14.62 18.05
N ILE A 46 0.41 -14.42 18.31
CA ILE A 46 1.44 -14.23 17.27
C ILE A 46 1.55 -15.41 16.30
N GLU A 47 1.43 -16.65 16.77
CA GLU A 47 1.53 -17.84 15.90
C GLU A 47 0.37 -17.92 14.91
N LEU A 48 -0.85 -17.56 15.34
CA LEU A 48 -2.03 -17.50 14.47
C LEU A 48 -1.89 -16.36 13.46
N ALA A 49 -1.41 -15.19 13.90
CA ALA A 49 -1.12 -14.07 13.00
C ALA A 49 -0.09 -14.45 11.93
N VAL A 50 1.03 -15.08 12.32
CA VAL A 50 2.08 -15.54 11.39
C VAL A 50 1.55 -16.58 10.41
N SER A 51 0.86 -17.60 10.91
CA SER A 51 0.27 -18.65 10.07
C SER A 51 -0.70 -18.08 9.04
N LYS A 52 -1.62 -17.21 9.49
CA LYS A 52 -2.58 -16.54 8.60
C LYS A 52 -1.87 -15.63 7.60
N PHE A 53 -0.92 -14.81 8.04
CA PHE A 53 -0.18 -13.91 7.15
C PHE A 53 0.60 -14.66 6.08
N ASP A 54 1.35 -15.71 6.45
CA ASP A 54 2.09 -16.54 5.48
C ASP A 54 1.17 -17.28 4.50
N SER A 55 -0.05 -17.66 4.94
CA SER A 55 -1.03 -18.32 4.07
C SER A 55 -1.60 -17.40 2.98
N ILE A 56 -1.62 -16.08 3.21
CA ILE A 56 -2.15 -15.10 2.26
C ILE A 56 -1.05 -14.34 1.50
N SER A 57 0.16 -14.28 2.04
CA SER A 57 1.24 -13.44 1.53
C SER A 57 1.70 -13.85 0.13
N ASN A 58 1.73 -15.16 -0.13
CA ASN A 58 2.11 -15.71 -1.43
C ASN A 58 1.00 -15.65 -2.48
N LYS A 59 -0.24 -15.30 -2.09
CA LYS A 59 -1.41 -15.26 -2.99
C LYS A 59 -1.58 -13.92 -3.72
N ILE A 60 -0.74 -12.92 -3.43
CA ILE A 60 -0.74 -11.62 -4.13
C ILE A 60 0.63 -11.30 -4.75
N PRO A 61 0.69 -10.55 -5.86
CA PRO A 61 1.96 -10.25 -6.53
C PRO A 61 2.90 -9.33 -5.73
N HIS A 62 2.34 -8.43 -4.93
CA HIS A 62 3.10 -7.46 -4.15
C HIS A 62 2.48 -7.26 -2.77
N LEU A 63 3.28 -7.50 -1.73
CA LEU A 63 2.92 -7.28 -0.34
C LEU A 63 3.24 -5.85 0.08
N PRO A 64 2.32 -5.12 0.73
CA PRO A 64 2.63 -3.81 1.29
C PRO A 64 3.79 -3.88 2.29
N SER A 65 4.76 -2.98 2.14
CA SER A 65 5.94 -2.90 2.99
C SER A 65 5.56 -2.59 4.43
N SER A 66 4.51 -1.79 4.65
CA SER A 66 3.97 -1.47 5.97
C SER A 66 3.44 -2.70 6.72
N ASP A 67 2.80 -3.63 6.00
CA ASP A 67 2.19 -4.82 6.58
C ASP A 67 3.28 -5.81 6.97
N LEU A 68 4.31 -5.97 6.11
CA LEU A 68 5.53 -6.70 6.43
C LEU A 68 6.29 -6.08 7.62
N PHE A 69 6.39 -4.74 7.69
CA PHE A 69 7.06 -4.07 8.80
C PHE A 69 6.32 -4.29 10.12
N LYS A 70 4.98 -4.24 10.09
CA LYS A 70 4.13 -4.54 11.24
C LYS A 70 4.37 -5.97 11.73
N MET A 71 4.38 -6.96 10.82
CA MET A 71 4.70 -8.34 11.16
C MET A 71 6.09 -8.48 11.76
N ALA A 72 7.11 -7.82 11.18
CA ALA A 72 8.47 -7.82 11.70
C ALA A 72 8.55 -7.31 13.14
N ARG A 73 7.90 -6.16 13.40
CA ARG A 73 7.85 -5.54 14.73
C ARG A 73 7.15 -6.44 15.76
N MET A 74 6.00 -6.99 15.41
CA MET A 74 5.22 -7.84 16.33
C MET A 74 5.95 -9.15 16.66
N CYS A 75 6.62 -9.76 15.67
CA CYS A 75 7.48 -10.92 15.89
C CYS A 75 8.65 -10.57 16.82
N ALA A 76 9.34 -9.45 16.58
CA ALA A 76 10.48 -9.02 17.38
C ALA A 76 10.10 -8.76 18.83
N ASN A 77 8.97 -8.08 19.07
CA ASN A 77 8.47 -7.78 20.41
C ASN A 77 8.09 -9.03 21.20
N ASN A 78 7.86 -10.16 20.52
CA ASN A 78 7.55 -11.45 21.11
C ASN A 78 8.71 -12.46 20.99
N ASN A 79 9.95 -11.98 20.75
CA ASN A 79 11.17 -12.78 20.66
C ASN A 79 11.21 -13.82 19.51
N TYR A 80 10.38 -13.68 18.49
CA TYR A 80 10.46 -14.47 17.25
C TYR A 80 11.45 -13.84 16.26
N CYS A 81 12.74 -13.81 16.63
CA CYS A 81 13.75 -13.01 15.92
C CYS A 81 14.00 -13.42 14.47
N ASP A 82 13.98 -14.72 14.14
CA ASP A 82 14.15 -15.20 12.77
C ASP A 82 13.02 -14.74 11.85
N LEU A 83 11.78 -14.78 12.34
CA LEU A 83 10.60 -14.28 11.62
C LEU A 83 10.64 -12.76 11.48
N ALA A 84 11.07 -12.05 12.53
CA ALA A 84 11.25 -10.60 12.49
C ALA A 84 12.24 -10.18 11.39
N VAL A 85 13.38 -10.88 11.30
CA VAL A 85 14.39 -10.68 10.25
C VAL A 85 13.82 -10.99 8.86
N LYS A 86 13.12 -12.13 8.71
CA LYS A 86 12.46 -12.51 7.44
C LYS A 86 11.55 -11.39 6.94
N TYR A 87 10.63 -10.92 7.80
CA TYR A 87 9.66 -9.91 7.41
C TYR A 87 10.27 -8.52 7.23
N LEU A 88 11.24 -8.12 8.06
CA LEU A 88 11.94 -6.84 7.87
C LEU A 88 12.67 -6.82 6.54
N LYS A 89 13.42 -7.88 6.21
CA LYS A 89 14.14 -7.95 4.92
C LYS A 89 13.17 -7.83 3.74
N GLN A 90 12.03 -8.53 3.79
CA GLN A 90 11.00 -8.41 2.75
C GLN A 90 10.38 -7.01 2.71
N SER A 91 10.15 -6.39 3.87
CA SER A 91 9.64 -5.03 3.98
C SER A 91 10.58 -4.01 3.30
N LEU A 92 11.89 -4.10 3.55
CA LEU A 92 12.90 -3.26 2.88
C LEU A 92 12.91 -3.48 1.35
N ILE A 93 12.85 -4.73 0.90
CA ILE A 93 12.76 -5.06 -0.54
C ILE A 93 11.49 -4.44 -1.16
N ASN A 94 10.39 -4.40 -0.41
CA ASN A 94 9.13 -3.82 -0.86
C ASN A 94 9.03 -2.30 -0.64
N GLY A 95 10.11 -1.67 -0.19
CA GLY A 95 10.29 -0.22 -0.20
C GLY A 95 10.08 0.48 1.14
N GLN A 96 10.02 -0.25 2.24
CA GLN A 96 10.10 0.35 3.57
C GLN A 96 11.46 1.00 3.78
N GLU A 97 11.48 2.23 4.28
CA GLU A 97 12.70 2.91 4.70
C GLU A 97 12.75 2.93 6.24
N TYR A 98 13.71 2.24 6.84
CA TYR A 98 13.78 2.08 8.30
C TYR A 98 14.00 3.42 9.00
N GLY A 99 13.32 3.65 10.13
CA GLY A 99 13.42 4.91 10.87
C GLY A 99 12.74 6.11 10.21
N LYS A 100 12.21 5.97 8.99
CA LYS A 100 11.37 6.99 8.33
C LYS A 100 9.90 6.76 8.67
N GLY A 101 9.15 7.83 8.90
CA GLY A 101 7.73 7.79 9.28
C GLY A 101 7.44 8.52 10.60
N ILE A 102 6.19 8.39 11.08
CA ILE A 102 5.68 9.11 12.26
C ILE A 102 5.53 8.14 13.44
N GLY A 103 5.96 8.58 14.63
CA GLY A 103 5.69 7.89 15.89
C GLY A 103 6.62 6.71 16.20
N PRO A 104 6.25 5.88 17.20
CA PRO A 104 7.04 4.73 17.64
C PRO A 104 7.09 3.60 16.60
N TYR A 105 6.21 3.64 15.61
CA TYR A 105 6.06 2.60 14.60
C TYR A 105 7.10 2.62 13.49
N LYS A 106 8.13 3.47 13.59
CA LYS A 106 9.22 3.59 12.61
C LYS A 106 10.46 2.75 12.96
N ILE A 107 10.50 2.15 14.16
CA ILE A 107 11.60 1.31 14.63
C ILE A 107 11.08 -0.02 15.19
N ILE A 108 11.98 -0.98 15.33
CA ILE A 108 11.76 -2.27 15.98
C ILE A 108 12.65 -2.31 17.24
N GLU A 109 12.04 -2.54 18.40
CA GLU A 109 12.74 -2.48 19.69
C GLU A 109 13.30 -3.85 20.13
N GLY A 110 12.60 -4.94 19.79
CA GLY A 110 13.05 -6.32 20.03
C GLY A 110 14.10 -6.81 19.01
N CYS A 111 14.79 -7.92 19.32
CA CYS A 111 15.76 -8.58 18.43
C CYS A 111 16.84 -7.63 17.86
N LYS A 112 17.36 -6.72 18.70
CA LYS A 112 18.20 -5.58 18.26
C LYS A 112 19.41 -5.99 17.42
N ASN A 113 20.08 -7.08 17.79
CA ASN A 113 21.28 -7.54 17.11
C ASN A 113 20.97 -8.05 15.70
N GLU A 114 19.91 -8.85 15.59
CA GLU A 114 19.43 -9.45 14.35
C GLU A 114 18.88 -8.38 13.40
N ILE A 115 18.10 -7.43 13.93
CA ILE A 115 17.59 -6.29 13.17
C ILE A 115 18.77 -5.44 12.67
N ALA A 116 19.75 -5.12 13.51
CA ALA A 116 20.92 -4.32 13.11
C ALA A 116 21.68 -4.96 11.94
N GLN A 117 21.84 -6.28 11.90
CA GLN A 117 22.51 -6.99 10.79
C GLN A 117 21.78 -6.82 9.45
N ILE A 118 20.45 -6.76 9.47
CA ILE A 118 19.65 -6.52 8.26
C ILE A 118 19.74 -5.06 7.82
N LEU A 119 19.76 -4.12 8.76
CA LEU A 119 19.85 -2.69 8.45
C LEU A 119 21.18 -2.31 7.78
N LEU A 120 22.27 -3.06 8.04
CA LEU A 120 23.52 -2.91 7.28
C LEU A 120 23.36 -3.16 5.77
N GLN A 121 22.31 -3.89 5.36
CA GLN A 121 22.04 -4.21 3.96
C GLN A 121 21.03 -3.25 3.31
N GLU A 122 20.37 -2.37 4.09
CA GLU A 122 19.27 -1.52 3.61
C GLU A 122 19.67 -0.66 2.41
N SER A 123 20.83 -0.01 2.49
CA SER A 123 21.33 0.85 1.40
C SER A 123 21.50 0.08 0.08
N GLU A 124 22.08 -1.11 0.13
CA GLU A 124 22.28 -1.92 -1.08
C GLU A 124 20.95 -2.50 -1.59
N ILE A 125 20.03 -2.88 -0.69
CA ILE A 125 18.67 -3.31 -1.09
C ILE A 125 17.99 -2.16 -1.88
N HIS A 126 17.95 -0.96 -1.31
CA HIS A 126 17.25 0.18 -1.93
C HIS A 126 17.92 0.64 -3.22
N LYS A 127 19.25 0.59 -3.31
CA LYS A 127 20.00 0.91 -4.52
C LYS A 127 19.53 0.13 -5.74
N HIS A 128 19.10 -1.12 -5.54
CA HIS A 128 18.62 -2.00 -6.60
C HIS A 128 17.11 -1.95 -6.83
N GLN A 129 16.32 -1.48 -5.85
CA GLN A 129 14.86 -1.44 -5.96
C GLN A 129 14.35 -0.08 -6.45
N PHE A 130 14.95 1.02 -5.99
CA PHE A 130 14.36 2.35 -6.20
C PHE A 130 14.78 3.00 -7.52
N ASN A 131 13.80 3.63 -8.17
CA ASN A 131 14.04 4.64 -9.18
C ASN A 131 14.36 5.99 -8.51
N TYR A 132 15.65 6.22 -8.24
CA TYR A 132 16.10 7.45 -7.55
C TYR A 132 15.81 8.74 -8.31
N LYS A 133 15.78 8.69 -9.65
CA LYS A 133 15.41 9.87 -10.46
C LYS A 133 13.95 10.22 -10.18
N TYR A 134 13.05 9.24 -10.26
CA TYR A 134 11.63 9.46 -10.00
C TYR A 134 11.39 9.90 -8.56
N LYS A 135 12.05 9.23 -7.59
CA LYS A 135 12.05 9.61 -6.18
C LYS A 135 12.41 11.09 -5.98
N SER A 136 13.52 11.55 -6.57
CA SER A 136 13.96 12.93 -6.43
C SER A 136 12.99 13.96 -7.06
N GLN A 137 12.31 13.59 -8.15
CA GLN A 137 11.32 14.46 -8.79
C GLN A 137 10.09 14.62 -7.89
N ILE A 138 9.60 13.53 -7.30
CA ILE A 138 8.49 13.54 -6.34
C ILE A 138 8.84 14.37 -5.12
N ASP A 139 10.02 14.16 -4.53
CA ASP A 139 10.44 14.88 -3.33
C ASP A 139 10.61 16.38 -3.60
N SER A 140 11.14 16.77 -4.76
CA SER A 140 11.28 18.18 -5.15
C SER A 140 9.91 18.86 -5.33
N MET A 141 8.97 18.21 -6.01
CA MET A 141 7.60 18.70 -6.18
C MET A 141 6.89 18.89 -4.84
N PHE A 142 7.07 17.93 -3.92
CA PHE A 142 6.48 18.00 -2.59
C PHE A 142 7.09 19.13 -1.74
N GLN A 143 8.41 19.33 -1.79
CA GLN A 143 9.07 20.44 -1.10
C GLN A 143 8.55 21.81 -1.58
N ALA A 144 8.34 21.98 -2.88
CA ALA A 144 7.76 23.20 -3.43
C ALA A 144 6.32 23.43 -2.94
N ASP A 145 5.49 22.37 -2.94
CA ASP A 145 4.12 22.40 -2.42
C ASP A 145 4.09 22.81 -0.94
N GLN A 146 4.86 22.14 -0.09
CA GLN A 146 4.88 22.42 1.35
C GLN A 146 5.43 23.82 1.64
N LYS A 147 6.45 24.28 0.91
CA LYS A 147 7.00 25.63 1.08
C LYS A 147 5.93 26.71 0.82
N ALA A 148 5.18 26.62 -0.27
CA ALA A 148 4.15 27.61 -0.57
C ALA A 148 2.99 27.59 0.44
N ARG A 149 2.65 26.41 0.97
CA ARG A 149 1.63 26.27 2.03
C ARG A 149 2.08 26.89 3.35
N ILE A 150 3.33 26.68 3.76
CA ILE A 150 3.92 27.28 4.96
C ILE A 150 3.95 28.82 4.84
N GLU A 151 4.30 29.34 3.66
CA GLU A 151 4.29 30.77 3.36
C GLU A 151 2.86 31.36 3.28
N SER A 152 1.82 30.52 3.27
CA SER A 152 0.41 30.92 3.13
C SER A 152 0.12 31.77 1.87
N ASP A 153 0.91 31.58 0.82
CA ASP A 153 0.73 32.25 -0.47
C ASP A 153 -0.25 31.45 -1.35
N PHE A 154 -1.54 31.80 -1.26
CA PHE A 154 -2.62 31.07 -1.94
C PHE A 154 -2.48 31.05 -3.47
N GLU A 155 -1.97 32.12 -4.07
CA GLU A 155 -1.78 32.19 -5.53
C GLU A 155 -0.64 31.25 -5.95
N LYS A 156 0.46 31.26 -5.20
CA LYS A 156 1.58 30.34 -5.41
C LYS A 156 1.19 28.89 -5.18
N VAL A 157 0.39 28.59 -4.15
CA VAL A 157 -0.16 27.24 -3.91
C VAL A 157 -0.98 26.79 -5.13
N ARG A 158 -1.86 27.65 -5.66
CA ARG A 158 -2.66 27.32 -6.85
C ARG A 158 -1.81 27.04 -8.08
N VAL A 159 -0.74 27.81 -8.29
CA VAL A 159 0.20 27.59 -9.40
C VAL A 159 0.95 26.28 -9.22
N ILE A 160 1.49 26.02 -8.02
CA ILE A 160 2.26 24.80 -7.72
C ILE A 160 1.38 23.56 -7.82
N ASP A 161 0.15 23.58 -7.27
CA ASP A 161 -0.79 22.46 -7.40
C ASP A 161 -1.08 22.13 -8.87
N SER A 162 -1.19 23.17 -9.72
CA SER A 162 -1.39 22.99 -11.17
C SER A 162 -0.19 22.33 -11.85
N MET A 163 1.01 22.83 -11.56
CA MET A 163 2.26 22.30 -12.13
C MET A 163 2.52 20.88 -11.64
N ASN A 164 2.32 20.63 -10.34
CA ASN A 164 2.46 19.32 -9.74
C ASN A 164 1.48 18.31 -10.33
N MET A 165 0.24 18.70 -10.61
CA MET A 165 -0.73 17.84 -11.28
C MET A 165 -0.24 17.41 -12.67
N ILE A 166 0.21 18.36 -13.50
CA ILE A 166 0.69 18.07 -14.85
C ILE A 166 1.91 17.14 -14.81
N ASN A 167 2.90 17.49 -13.97
CA ASN A 167 4.14 16.72 -13.86
C ASN A 167 3.88 15.33 -13.29
N LEU A 168 3.08 15.21 -12.23
CA LEU A 168 2.79 13.92 -11.61
C LEU A 168 2.05 12.99 -12.57
N LEU A 169 1.05 13.50 -13.29
CA LEU A 169 0.33 12.71 -14.29
C LEU A 169 1.27 12.27 -15.44
N SER A 170 2.17 13.15 -15.88
CA SER A 170 3.19 12.80 -16.87
C SER A 170 4.10 11.68 -16.37
N TYR A 171 4.58 11.77 -15.13
CA TYR A 171 5.43 10.74 -14.55
C TYR A 171 4.67 9.43 -14.32
N ILE A 172 3.42 9.48 -13.87
CA ILE A 172 2.58 8.27 -13.72
C ILE A 172 2.40 7.57 -15.06
N ASN A 173 2.21 8.33 -16.13
CA ASN A 173 2.07 7.79 -17.48
C ASN A 173 3.36 7.14 -18.00
N GLU A 174 4.52 7.73 -17.70
CA GLU A 174 5.83 7.24 -18.16
C GLU A 174 6.40 6.11 -17.29
N LEU A 175 6.26 6.21 -15.97
CA LEU A 175 6.98 5.41 -14.97
C LEU A 175 6.07 4.54 -14.09
N GLY A 176 4.75 4.70 -14.19
CA GLY A 176 3.77 4.03 -13.33
C GLY A 176 3.48 4.81 -12.04
N TYR A 177 2.54 4.29 -11.23
CA TYR A 177 2.17 4.94 -9.98
C TYR A 177 3.38 5.01 -9.01
N PRO A 178 3.59 6.15 -8.30
CA PRO A 178 4.69 6.35 -7.37
C PRO A 178 4.51 5.53 -6.07
N SER A 179 4.59 4.21 -6.19
CA SER A 179 4.44 3.26 -5.09
C SER A 179 5.69 3.19 -4.21
N GLU A 180 5.51 2.67 -2.99
CA GLU A 180 6.62 2.44 -2.06
C GLU A 180 7.70 1.52 -2.63
N LYS A 181 7.31 0.48 -3.38
CA LYS A 181 8.26 -0.40 -4.07
C LYS A 181 9.12 0.34 -5.08
N LEU A 182 8.56 1.32 -5.79
CA LEU A 182 9.24 2.01 -6.88
C LEU A 182 10.14 3.16 -6.42
N ILE A 183 9.70 3.93 -5.41
CA ILE A 183 10.39 5.16 -4.98
C ILE A 183 10.63 5.24 -3.47
N GLY A 184 10.31 4.20 -2.71
CA GLY A 184 10.38 4.18 -1.26
C GLY A 184 9.15 4.77 -0.58
N HIS A 185 8.82 4.24 0.59
CA HIS A 185 7.62 4.56 1.35
C HIS A 185 7.47 6.06 1.65
N ALA A 186 8.56 6.77 2.00
CA ALA A 186 8.47 8.19 2.33
C ALA A 186 8.09 9.05 1.12
N SER A 187 8.65 8.75 -0.05
CA SER A 187 8.35 9.51 -1.27
C SER A 187 7.00 9.10 -1.87
N ALA A 188 6.60 7.85 -1.72
CA ALA A 188 5.24 7.41 -2.07
C ALA A 188 4.18 8.17 -1.24
N GLN A 189 4.44 8.39 0.06
CA GLN A 189 3.59 9.22 0.91
C GLN A 189 3.55 10.69 0.44
N ASN A 190 4.69 11.25 0.01
CA ASN A 190 4.73 12.60 -0.58
C ASN A 190 3.85 12.69 -1.84
N ALA A 191 3.93 11.69 -2.72
CA ALA A 191 3.08 11.62 -3.90
C ALA A 191 1.60 11.49 -3.54
N PHE A 192 1.26 10.65 -2.56
CA PHE A 192 -0.10 10.52 -2.02
C PHE A 192 -0.65 11.87 -1.53
N ILE A 193 0.13 12.63 -0.75
CA ILE A 193 -0.27 13.96 -0.26
C ILE A 193 -0.51 14.92 -1.44
N MET A 194 0.40 14.95 -2.42
CA MET A 194 0.19 15.78 -3.62
C MET A 194 -1.08 15.38 -4.38
N LEU A 195 -1.39 14.08 -4.49
CA LEU A 195 -2.64 13.61 -5.10
C LEU A 195 -3.88 14.05 -4.32
N LEU A 196 -3.80 14.22 -2.99
CA LEU A 196 -4.89 14.81 -2.21
C LEU A 196 -5.10 16.28 -2.58
N HIS A 197 -4.06 17.03 -2.89
CA HIS A 197 -4.17 18.47 -3.21
C HIS A 197 -4.77 18.75 -4.62
N MET A 198 -4.95 17.72 -5.45
CA MET A 198 -5.41 17.86 -6.83
C MET A 198 -6.95 17.88 -6.96
N ASP A 199 -7.59 18.93 -6.45
CA ASP A 199 -9.05 19.08 -6.36
C ASP A 199 -9.73 19.46 -7.71
N ARG A 200 -8.97 19.56 -8.81
CA ARG A 200 -9.50 19.92 -10.14
C ARG A 200 -10.32 18.81 -10.80
N ASP A 201 -10.02 17.54 -10.49
CA ASP A 201 -10.77 16.39 -11.03
C ASP A 201 -11.99 16.06 -10.16
N LYS A 202 -12.96 16.99 -10.13
CA LYS A 202 -14.12 16.96 -9.22
C LYS A 202 -14.94 15.67 -9.31
N LYS A 203 -14.96 15.01 -10.47
CA LYS A 203 -15.75 13.78 -10.72
C LYS A 203 -14.89 12.52 -10.76
N ASN A 204 -13.63 12.60 -10.33
CA ASN A 204 -12.66 11.50 -10.39
C ASN A 204 -12.51 10.90 -11.81
N LYS A 205 -12.69 11.67 -12.89
CA LYS A 205 -12.61 11.14 -14.26
C LYS A 205 -11.18 10.84 -14.68
N ILE A 206 -10.22 11.62 -14.21
CA ILE A 206 -8.79 11.48 -14.53
C ILE A 206 -8.14 10.50 -13.54
N PHE A 207 -8.37 10.68 -12.24
CA PHE A 207 -7.68 9.89 -11.23
C PHE A 207 -8.29 8.51 -11.02
N LYS A 208 -9.60 8.30 -11.20
CA LYS A 208 -10.19 6.99 -10.91
C LYS A 208 -9.54 5.86 -11.72
N PRO A 209 -9.32 5.96 -13.05
CA PRO A 209 -8.63 4.90 -13.79
C PRO A 209 -7.20 4.64 -13.29
N ILE A 210 -6.47 5.69 -12.90
CA ILE A 210 -5.11 5.59 -12.35
C ILE A 210 -5.14 4.88 -11.00
N LEU A 211 -6.06 5.28 -10.12
CA LEU A 211 -6.21 4.71 -8.77
C LEU A 211 -6.72 3.28 -8.82
N ASP A 212 -7.67 2.97 -9.70
CA ASP A 212 -8.18 1.61 -9.90
C ASP A 212 -7.04 0.67 -10.32
N LYS A 213 -6.20 1.12 -11.26
CA LYS A 213 -5.02 0.36 -11.67
C LYS A 213 -4.04 0.20 -10.51
N ALA A 214 -3.64 1.30 -9.86
CA ALA A 214 -2.69 1.28 -8.76
C ALA A 214 -3.18 0.37 -7.62
N TYR A 215 -4.46 0.43 -7.28
CA TYR A 215 -5.05 -0.38 -6.22
C TYR A 215 -5.07 -1.87 -6.58
N ASN A 216 -5.48 -2.21 -7.80
CA ASN A 216 -5.49 -3.60 -8.27
C ASN A 216 -4.07 -4.19 -8.46
N GLU A 217 -3.05 -3.33 -8.54
CA GLU A 217 -1.62 -3.71 -8.58
C GLU A 217 -0.93 -3.62 -7.20
N GLY A 218 -1.67 -3.30 -6.13
CA GLY A 218 -1.14 -3.21 -4.77
C GLY A 218 -0.27 -1.99 -4.48
N GLN A 219 -0.30 -0.99 -5.35
CA GLN A 219 0.54 0.20 -5.28
C GLN A 219 -0.03 1.30 -4.36
N ILE A 220 -1.29 1.13 -3.91
CA ILE A 220 -1.96 2.02 -2.96
C ILE A 220 -2.88 1.19 -2.05
N TRP A 221 -2.90 1.51 -0.76
CA TRP A 221 -3.75 0.83 0.22
C TRP A 221 -5.20 1.35 0.19
N PRO A 222 -6.19 0.58 0.68
CA PRO A 222 -7.62 0.91 0.57
C PRO A 222 -7.98 2.27 1.14
N ARG A 223 -7.37 2.64 2.27
CA ARG A 223 -7.62 3.92 2.93
C ARG A 223 -7.10 5.08 2.07
N GLY A 224 -5.92 4.95 1.47
CA GLY A 224 -5.38 5.95 0.55
C GLY A 224 -6.27 6.10 -0.69
N TYR A 225 -6.69 4.98 -1.28
CA TYR A 225 -7.63 4.96 -2.40
C TYR A 225 -8.94 5.70 -2.06
N ALA A 226 -9.59 5.33 -0.95
CA ALA A 226 -10.83 5.94 -0.50
C ALA A 226 -10.69 7.43 -0.21
N TRP A 227 -9.58 7.84 0.42
CA TRP A 227 -9.33 9.24 0.75
C TRP A 227 -9.28 10.12 -0.50
N ILE A 228 -8.52 9.70 -1.51
CA ILE A 228 -8.37 10.47 -2.76
C ILE A 228 -9.71 10.62 -3.47
N ILE A 229 -10.52 9.54 -3.51
CA ILE A 229 -11.86 9.54 -4.11
C ILE A 229 -12.82 10.47 -3.33
N ASP A 230 -12.90 10.29 -2.01
CA ASP A 230 -13.84 11.02 -1.15
C ASP A 230 -13.51 12.50 -1.04
N ARG A 231 -12.22 12.85 -0.96
CA ARG A 231 -11.79 14.25 -0.85
C ARG A 231 -12.28 15.10 -2.02
N ARG A 232 -12.15 14.59 -3.26
CA ARG A 232 -12.62 15.31 -4.46
C ARG A 232 -14.13 15.48 -4.50
N ARG A 233 -14.88 14.53 -3.93
CA ARG A 233 -16.33 14.61 -3.80
C ARG A 233 -16.70 15.70 -2.78
N ALA A 234 -16.13 15.61 -1.58
CA ALA A 234 -16.44 16.51 -0.47
C ALA A 234 -15.98 17.96 -0.71
N TRP A 235 -14.80 18.16 -1.29
CA TRP A 235 -14.18 19.49 -1.46
C TRP A 235 -14.19 19.99 -2.91
N GLY A 236 -14.73 19.20 -3.85
CA GLY A 236 -15.01 19.65 -5.20
C GLY A 236 -16.11 20.71 -5.25
N GLY A 237 -16.22 21.39 -6.40
CA GLY A 237 -17.18 22.50 -6.54
C GLY A 237 -18.67 22.10 -6.41
N GLU A 238 -19.00 20.83 -6.65
CA GLU A 238 -20.36 20.29 -6.47
C GLU A 238 -20.63 19.82 -5.03
N LYS A 239 -19.58 19.72 -4.18
CA LYS A 239 -19.64 19.25 -2.78
C LYS A 239 -20.54 18.02 -2.60
N LEU A 240 -20.18 16.95 -3.30
CA LEU A 240 -20.90 15.67 -3.26
C LEU A 240 -20.54 14.92 -1.97
N GLU A 241 -21.48 14.13 -1.45
CA GLU A 241 -21.21 13.28 -0.30
C GLU A 241 -20.05 12.30 -0.56
N PRO A 242 -19.17 12.05 0.43
CA PRO A 242 -18.15 11.00 0.36
C PRO A 242 -18.73 9.67 -0.12
N TYR A 243 -17.99 8.92 -0.93
CA TYR A 243 -18.46 7.64 -1.43
C TYR A 243 -18.14 6.48 -0.48
N TYR A 244 -16.94 6.48 0.13
CA TYR A 244 -16.48 5.48 1.08
C TYR A 244 -16.55 5.94 2.54
N TYR A 245 -16.97 7.20 2.77
CA TYR A 245 -17.01 7.86 4.08
C TYR A 245 -15.70 7.76 4.85
N HIS A 246 -14.58 7.84 4.13
CA HIS A 246 -13.27 8.02 4.75
C HIS A 246 -13.08 9.46 5.23
N MET A 247 -13.62 10.43 4.49
CA MET A 247 -13.71 11.82 4.92
C MET A 247 -14.87 12.01 5.92
N PRO A 248 -14.72 12.85 6.98
CA PRO A 248 -15.81 13.18 7.88
C PRO A 248 -16.97 13.88 7.13
N SER A 249 -18.20 13.45 7.40
CA SER A 249 -19.44 14.13 6.98
C SER A 249 -20.42 14.08 8.15
N LYS A 250 -20.97 15.23 8.56
CA LYS A 250 -22.03 15.29 9.59
C LYS A 250 -23.31 14.57 9.13
N GLU A 251 -23.48 14.43 7.83
CA GLU A 251 -24.62 13.71 7.27
C GLU A 251 -24.58 12.23 7.64
N PHE A 252 -23.38 11.63 7.69
CA PHE A 252 -23.18 10.21 8.02
C PHE A 252 -23.77 9.83 9.38
N GLU A 253 -23.73 10.74 10.36
CA GLU A 253 -24.30 10.52 11.70
C GLU A 253 -25.83 10.40 11.69
N ASN A 254 -26.49 10.90 10.64
CA ASN A 254 -27.95 10.93 10.51
C ASN A 254 -28.47 9.85 9.54
N TYR A 255 -27.61 8.96 9.05
CA TYR A 255 -28.00 7.94 8.11
C TYR A 255 -28.81 6.82 8.75
N SER A 256 -29.80 6.34 8.00
CA SER A 256 -30.52 5.12 8.32
C SER A 256 -29.56 3.92 8.35
N LYS A 257 -29.98 2.83 9.01
CA LYS A 257 -29.21 1.58 9.04
C LYS A 257 -28.94 1.04 7.64
N GLU A 258 -29.91 1.18 6.75
CA GLU A 258 -29.84 0.77 5.36
C GLU A 258 -28.75 1.54 4.60
N GLN A 259 -28.70 2.87 4.76
CA GLN A 259 -27.66 3.71 4.15
C GLN A 259 -26.27 3.39 4.70
N ILE A 260 -26.13 3.19 6.02
CA ILE A 260 -24.87 2.78 6.65
C ILE A 260 -24.44 1.41 6.09
N ASN A 261 -25.36 0.46 5.93
CA ASN A 261 -25.07 -0.85 5.36
C ASN A 261 -24.58 -0.74 3.90
N GLU A 262 -25.20 0.10 3.07
CA GLU A 262 -24.72 0.36 1.70
C GLU A 262 -23.31 0.97 1.67
N ILE A 263 -22.96 1.80 2.64
CA ILE A 263 -21.60 2.36 2.78
C ILE A 263 -20.63 1.26 3.18
N ASN A 264 -21.01 0.43 4.13
CA ASN A 264 -20.18 -0.69 4.59
C ASN A 264 -19.95 -1.72 3.48
N ILE A 265 -20.93 -1.98 2.61
CA ILE A 265 -20.75 -2.79 1.39
C ILE A 265 -19.71 -2.16 0.45
N ARG A 266 -19.77 -0.83 0.24
CA ARG A 266 -18.77 -0.13 -0.60
C ARG A 266 -17.39 -0.17 0.02
N ARG A 267 -17.26 0.02 1.34
CA ARG A 267 -15.99 -0.07 2.06
C ARG A 267 -15.40 -1.47 1.96
N ASP A 268 -16.22 -2.50 2.19
CA ASP A 268 -15.80 -3.89 2.08
C ASP A 268 -15.35 -4.26 0.66
N SER A 269 -15.97 -3.68 -0.38
CA SER A 269 -15.59 -3.92 -1.78
C SER A 269 -14.13 -3.55 -2.12
N ILE A 270 -13.51 -2.68 -1.30
CA ILE A 270 -12.09 -2.31 -1.39
C ILE A 270 -11.28 -2.80 -0.18
N GLY A 271 -11.82 -3.72 0.62
CA GLY A 271 -11.13 -4.25 1.80
C GLY A 271 -10.92 -3.22 2.92
N LEU A 272 -11.77 -2.20 3.02
CA LEU A 272 -11.87 -1.34 4.20
C LEU A 272 -12.85 -1.93 5.20
N GLU A 273 -12.50 -1.84 6.49
CA GLU A 273 -13.39 -2.21 7.59
C GLU A 273 -14.71 -1.42 7.55
N PRO A 274 -15.84 -2.04 7.93
CA PRO A 274 -17.08 -1.30 8.13
C PRO A 274 -16.94 -0.24 9.23
N LYS A 275 -17.76 0.81 9.16
CA LYS A 275 -17.91 1.83 10.19
C LYS A 275 -19.21 1.64 10.97
#